data_AF-A0A962H9C7-F1
#
_entry.id   AF-A0A962H9C7-F1
#
_cell.length_a   1.000
_cell.length_b   1.000
_cell.length_c   1.000
_cell.angle_alpha   90.00
_cell.angle_beta   90.00
_cell.angle_gamma   90.00
#
_symmetry.space_group_name_H-M   'P 1'
#
loop_
_entity.id
_entity.type
_entity.pdbx_description
1 polymer ?
#
loop_
_entity_poly.entity_id
_entity_poly.type
_entity_poly.pdbx_seq_one_letter_code
_entity_poly.pdbx_strand_id
1 'polypeptide(L)'
;MQLAALSILRSKQWVPLTADDLTSLDREGARGLNNATMHSLRLAHRRAWSALVTLGILVFGARTLGWPASGLLAFLAVSAALPVLMDIVRWSMARRWIRYSYLREHRTHELLMLAWQVEREQSVRLAPTSAPSEGKTLIVAVLCTLFGLPGVGALLVALDWTNLEQIWANYYLPLLTLGYVVWTLVRDFADIRYVMGANVGTRSLCLESDGALDIYALAAVFGVLMLPLGAVGALVLPFLVQLLRLAWCVWRYVWLRQARHMLSRRVHLHQTASARALAGAAD
;
A
#
# COMPACT_ATOMS: atom_id res chain seq x y z
N MET A 1 3.74 3.31 -4.63
CA MET A 1 2.53 4.04 -5.05
C MET A 1 1.46 3.78 -4.00
N GLN A 2 1.43 4.65 -3.02
CA GLN A 2 0.53 4.67 -1.87
C GLN A 2 -0.84 5.28 -2.22
N LEU A 3 -1.24 5.10 -3.48
CA LEU A 3 -2.20 5.98 -4.14
C LEU A 3 -3.08 5.21 -5.10
N ALA A 4 -3.27 3.90 -4.92
CA ALA A 4 -4.16 3.15 -5.80
C ALA A 4 -5.53 3.86 -5.85
N ALA A 5 -6.18 4.10 -4.70
CA ALA A 5 -7.48 4.77 -4.68
C ALA A 5 -7.49 6.18 -5.32
N LEU A 6 -6.62 7.11 -4.88
CA LEU A 6 -6.64 8.50 -5.38
C LEU A 6 -6.09 8.66 -6.81
N SER A 7 -5.17 7.79 -7.23
CA SER A 7 -4.64 7.84 -8.61
C SER A 7 -5.50 7.10 -9.62
N ILE A 8 -6.32 6.12 -9.17
CA ILE A 8 -7.37 5.50 -10.00
C ILE A 8 -8.47 6.52 -10.31
N LEU A 9 -8.79 7.40 -9.36
CA LEU A 9 -9.81 8.45 -9.55
C LEU A 9 -9.40 9.55 -10.53
N ARG A 10 -8.11 9.66 -10.88
CA ARG A 10 -7.63 10.67 -11.83
C ARG A 10 -7.46 10.01 -13.19
N SER A 11 -8.30 10.36 -14.16
CA SER A 11 -8.12 9.93 -15.54
C SER A 11 -6.73 10.37 -16.01
N LYS A 12 -5.90 9.40 -16.39
CA LYS A 12 -4.56 9.68 -16.91
C LYS A 12 -4.67 9.74 -18.42
N GLN A 13 -4.21 10.86 -18.98
CA GLN A 13 -4.12 11.01 -20.42
C GLN A 13 -2.90 10.25 -20.94
N TRP A 14 -3.08 9.60 -22.09
CA TRP A 14 -1.99 9.00 -22.84
C TRP A 14 -1.35 10.08 -23.71
N VAL A 15 -0.03 10.23 -23.60
CA VAL A 15 0.76 11.25 -24.30
C VAL A 15 1.87 10.53 -25.06
N PRO A 16 2.24 10.96 -26.28
CA PRO A 16 3.36 10.37 -26.99
C PRO A 16 4.64 10.41 -26.15
N LEU A 17 5.44 9.34 -26.27
CA LEU A 17 6.75 9.29 -25.66
C LEU A 17 7.69 10.31 -26.32
N THR A 18 8.37 11.15 -25.54
CA THR A 18 9.28 12.18 -26.06
C THR A 18 10.75 11.79 -25.89
N ALA A 19 11.63 12.45 -26.64
CA ALA A 19 13.08 12.30 -26.45
C ALA A 19 13.52 12.71 -25.03
N ASP A 20 12.88 13.73 -24.45
CA ASP A 20 13.14 14.18 -23.07
C ASP A 20 12.84 13.09 -22.03
N ASP A 21 11.85 12.23 -22.30
CA ASP A 21 11.56 11.12 -21.41
C ASP A 21 12.71 10.11 -21.40
N LEU A 22 13.25 9.78 -22.57
CA LEU A 22 14.40 8.88 -22.71
C LEU A 22 15.64 9.44 -22.03
N THR A 23 15.94 10.74 -22.21
CA THR A 23 17.07 11.37 -21.53
C THR A 23 16.88 11.41 -20.02
N SER A 24 15.65 11.64 -19.53
CA SER A 24 15.34 11.58 -18.10
C SER A 24 15.53 10.17 -17.53
N LEU A 25 15.14 9.15 -18.29
CA LEU A 25 15.29 7.74 -17.92
C LEU A 25 16.76 7.36 -17.82
N ASP A 26 17.59 7.82 -18.76
CA ASP A 26 19.02 7.55 -18.76
C ASP A 26 19.74 8.29 -17.62
N ARG A 27 19.38 9.56 -17.36
CA ARG A 27 19.98 10.38 -16.30
C ARG A 27 19.61 9.91 -14.89
N GLU A 28 18.35 9.52 -14.69
CA GLU A 28 17.83 9.21 -13.35
C GLU A 28 17.60 7.71 -13.12
N GLY A 29 17.72 6.88 -14.15
CA GLY A 29 17.42 5.45 -14.10
C GLY A 29 18.20 4.70 -13.02
N ALA A 30 19.48 4.99 -12.86
CA ALA A 30 20.30 4.38 -11.81
C ALA A 30 19.83 4.76 -10.40
N ARG A 31 19.41 6.02 -10.18
CA ARG A 31 18.88 6.49 -8.89
C ARG A 31 17.51 5.86 -8.61
N GLY A 32 16.64 5.79 -9.62
CA GLY A 32 15.36 5.11 -9.56
C GLY A 32 15.50 3.62 -9.25
N LEU A 33 16.44 2.94 -9.92
CA LEU A 33 16.72 1.51 -9.73
C LEU A 33 17.20 1.21 -8.31
N ASN A 34 18.12 2.02 -7.78
CA ASN A 34 18.58 1.86 -6.40
C ASN A 34 17.42 2.03 -5.40
N ASN A 35 16.57 3.06 -5.59
CA ASN A 35 15.41 3.26 -4.73
C ASN A 35 14.38 2.13 -4.84
N ALA A 36 14.09 1.66 -6.05
CA ALA A 36 13.16 0.56 -6.28
C ALA A 36 13.62 -0.73 -5.60
N THR A 37 14.92 -1.00 -5.65
CA THR A 37 15.56 -2.19 -5.07
C THR A 37 15.59 -2.13 -3.54
N MET A 38 16.06 -1.02 -2.99
CA MET A 38 16.24 -0.87 -1.55
C MET A 38 14.92 -0.68 -0.81
N HIS A 39 13.95 0.00 -1.43
CA HIS A 39 12.78 0.48 -0.71
C HIS A 39 11.46 -0.06 -1.26
N SER A 40 11.12 0.22 -2.53
CA SER A 40 9.79 -0.09 -3.06
C SER A 40 9.45 -1.59 -3.00
N LEU A 41 10.43 -2.46 -3.28
CA LEU A 41 10.24 -3.91 -3.16
C LEU A 41 10.08 -4.37 -1.71
N ARG A 42 10.87 -3.81 -0.78
CA ARG A 42 10.76 -4.15 0.65
C ARG A 42 9.41 -3.72 1.21
N LEU A 43 8.94 -2.53 0.83
CA LEU A 43 7.63 -2.02 1.25
C LEU A 43 6.51 -2.90 0.69
N ALA A 44 6.54 -3.25 -0.61
CA ALA A 44 5.55 -4.13 -1.22
C ALA A 44 5.54 -5.53 -0.57
N HIS A 45 6.72 -6.08 -0.27
CA HIS A 45 6.85 -7.35 0.44
C HIS A 45 6.28 -7.27 1.86
N ARG A 46 6.62 -6.23 2.64
CA ARG A 46 6.08 -5.99 3.99
C ARG A 46 4.55 -5.88 3.96
N ARG A 47 3.98 -5.19 2.97
CA ARG A 47 2.52 -5.07 2.79
C ARG A 47 1.87 -6.41 2.48
N ALA A 48 2.45 -7.19 1.56
CA ALA A 48 1.98 -8.55 1.25
C ALA A 48 2.06 -9.47 2.48
N TRP A 49 3.15 -9.40 3.24
CA TRP A 49 3.33 -10.15 4.48
C TRP A 49 2.31 -9.73 5.55
N SER A 50 2.11 -8.44 5.76
CA SER A 50 1.09 -7.93 6.68
C SER A 50 -0.30 -8.41 6.29
N ALA A 51 -0.63 -8.38 5.00
CA ALA A 51 -1.92 -8.88 4.52
C ALA A 51 -2.07 -10.39 4.72
N LEU A 52 -0.99 -11.16 4.54
CA LEU A 52 -0.97 -12.59 4.81
C LEU A 52 -1.14 -12.90 6.31
N VAL A 53 -0.47 -12.14 7.19
CA VAL A 53 -0.60 -12.29 8.64
C VAL A 53 -2.03 -11.97 9.10
N THR A 54 -2.62 -10.88 8.61
CA THR A 54 -4.03 -10.55 8.90
C THR A 54 -4.96 -11.67 8.44
N LEU A 55 -4.74 -12.23 7.24
CA LEU A 55 -5.52 -13.38 6.75
C LEU A 55 -5.33 -14.60 7.65
N GLY A 56 -4.10 -14.89 8.08
CA GLY A 56 -3.80 -15.97 9.01
C GLY A 56 -4.52 -15.83 10.34
N ILE A 57 -4.57 -14.61 10.89
CA ILE A 57 -5.31 -14.32 12.14
C ILE A 57 -6.82 -14.50 11.92
N LEU A 58 -7.38 -14.05 10.79
CA LEU A 58 -8.79 -14.26 10.47
C LEU A 58 -9.14 -15.76 10.36
N VAL A 59 -8.31 -16.55 9.66
CA VAL A 59 -8.50 -17.99 9.51
C VAL A 59 -8.37 -18.69 10.87
N PHE A 60 -7.34 -18.34 11.66
CA PHE A 60 -7.13 -18.89 12.99
C PHE A 60 -8.28 -18.55 13.94
N GLY A 61 -8.72 -17.30 13.94
CA GLY A 61 -9.84 -16.81 14.74
C GLY A 61 -11.15 -17.51 14.39
N ALA A 62 -11.47 -17.62 13.10
CA ALA A 62 -12.69 -18.31 12.67
C ALA A 62 -12.65 -19.82 12.95
N ARG A 63 -11.54 -20.49 12.63
CA ARG A 63 -11.45 -21.96 12.66
C ARG A 63 -11.18 -22.53 14.04
N THR A 64 -10.32 -21.87 14.81
CA THR A 64 -9.81 -22.39 16.10
C THR A 64 -10.54 -21.76 17.27
N LEU A 65 -10.77 -20.45 17.21
CA LEU A 65 -11.38 -19.69 18.30
C LEU A 65 -12.89 -19.49 18.14
N GLY A 66 -13.46 -19.93 17.02
CA GLY A 66 -14.89 -19.79 16.75
C GLY A 66 -15.36 -18.34 16.70
N TRP A 67 -14.53 -17.44 16.16
CA TRP A 67 -14.91 -16.03 16.06
C TRP A 67 -16.18 -15.85 15.23
N PRO A 68 -17.19 -15.13 15.74
CA PRO A 68 -18.37 -14.80 14.95
C PRO A 68 -18.00 -13.83 13.83
N ALA A 69 -18.86 -13.72 12.82
CA ALA A 69 -18.67 -12.80 11.69
C ALA A 69 -18.45 -11.34 12.15
N SER A 70 -19.16 -10.92 13.21
CA SER A 70 -18.99 -9.61 13.82
C SER A 70 -17.61 -9.41 14.44
N GLY A 71 -17.05 -10.44 15.08
CA GLY A 71 -15.68 -10.43 15.61
C GLY A 71 -14.62 -10.33 14.51
N LEU A 72 -14.81 -11.06 13.40
CA LEU A 72 -13.93 -11.00 12.23
C LEU A 72 -13.94 -9.61 11.58
N LEU A 73 -15.13 -9.01 11.41
CA LEU A 73 -15.29 -7.66 10.88
C LEU A 73 -14.71 -6.60 11.81
N ALA A 74 -14.93 -6.72 13.13
CA ALA A 74 -14.37 -5.82 14.12
C ALA A 74 -12.83 -5.87 14.10
N PHE A 75 -12.24 -7.07 14.07
CA PHE A 75 -10.79 -7.23 13.95
C PHE A 75 -10.26 -6.59 12.65
N LEU A 76 -10.92 -6.83 11.52
CA LEU A 76 -10.53 -6.24 10.24
C LEU A 76 -10.61 -4.70 10.29
N ALA A 77 -11.67 -4.14 10.86
CA ALA A 77 -11.86 -2.69 11.00
C ALA A 77 -10.80 -2.06 11.92
N VAL A 78 -10.45 -2.70 13.05
CA VAL A 78 -9.36 -2.26 13.93
C VAL A 78 -8.01 -2.34 13.21
N SER A 79 -7.77 -3.43 12.46
CA SER A 79 -6.54 -3.60 11.69
C SER A 79 -6.36 -2.56 10.58
N ALA A 80 -7.47 -2.00 10.07
CA ALA A 80 -7.49 -0.90 9.10
C ALA A 80 -7.29 0.47 9.78
N ALA A 81 -7.93 0.70 10.93
CA ALA A 81 -7.84 1.97 11.66
C ALA A 81 -6.43 2.23 12.22
N LEU A 82 -5.74 1.17 12.65
CA LEU A 82 -4.46 1.30 13.34
C LEU A 82 -3.34 1.93 12.46
N PRO A 83 -3.13 1.53 11.19
CA PRO A 83 -2.25 2.23 10.26
C PRO A 83 -2.56 3.72 10.11
N VAL A 84 -3.84 4.12 10.13
CA VAL A 84 -4.24 5.53 10.01
C VAL A 84 -3.85 6.31 11.26
N LEU A 85 -4.09 5.76 12.45
CA LEU A 85 -3.65 6.36 13.71
C LEU A 85 -2.12 6.50 13.75
N MET A 86 -1.40 5.46 13.35
CA MET A 86 0.06 5.50 13.30
C MET A 86 0.58 6.48 12.25
N ASP A 87 -0.13 6.66 11.14
CA ASP A 87 0.25 7.66 10.15
C ASP A 87 0.04 9.10 10.62
N ILE A 88 -0.98 9.37 11.45
CA ILE A 88 -1.11 10.67 12.13
C ILE A 88 0.13 10.93 12.99
N VAL A 89 0.57 9.94 13.76
CA VAL A 89 1.77 10.03 14.61
C VAL A 89 3.04 10.17 13.76
N ARG A 90 3.21 9.37 12.70
CA ARG A 90 4.34 9.50 11.75
C ARG A 90 4.38 10.89 11.16
N TRP A 91 3.23 11.41 10.72
CA TRP A 91 3.13 12.71 10.08
C TRP A 91 3.44 13.85 11.04
N SER A 92 2.95 13.79 12.29
CA SER A 92 3.27 14.81 13.29
C SER A 92 4.75 14.80 13.69
N MET A 93 5.37 13.64 13.83
CA MET A 93 6.76 13.51 14.29
C MET A 93 7.80 13.68 13.18
N ALA A 94 7.51 13.22 11.95
CA ALA A 94 8.51 13.03 10.90
C ALA A 94 8.06 13.55 9.51
N ARG A 95 7.23 14.59 9.47
CA ARG A 95 6.68 15.17 8.22
C ARG A 95 7.71 15.39 7.11
N ARG A 96 8.90 15.92 7.44
CA ARG A 96 9.96 16.20 6.46
C ARG A 96 10.47 14.93 5.77
N TRP A 97 10.68 13.85 6.54
CA TRP A 97 11.10 12.55 6.02
C TRP A 97 10.00 11.94 5.14
N ILE A 98 8.74 12.06 5.56
CA ILE A 98 7.59 11.56 4.77
C ILE A 98 7.52 12.27 3.43
N ARG A 99 7.54 13.61 3.43
CA ARG A 99 7.48 14.39 2.19
C ARG A 99 8.60 14.02 1.22
N TYR A 100 9.83 13.89 1.70
CA TYR A 100 10.96 13.50 0.85
C TYR A 100 10.81 12.07 0.32
N SER A 101 10.45 11.12 1.18
CA SER A 101 10.24 9.71 0.80
C SER A 101 9.16 9.58 -0.26
N TYR A 102 8.07 10.33 -0.09
CA TYR A 102 6.92 10.36 -0.99
C TYR A 102 7.28 10.88 -2.38
N LEU A 103 7.97 12.02 -2.46
CA LEU A 103 8.44 12.57 -3.75
C LEU A 103 9.41 11.62 -4.45
N ARG A 104 10.33 11.01 -3.69
CA ARG A 104 11.29 10.05 -4.23
C ARG A 104 10.61 8.77 -4.73
N GLU A 105 9.64 8.24 -4.00
CA GLU A 105 8.87 7.07 -4.39
C GLU A 105 8.01 7.36 -5.63
N HIS A 106 7.36 8.52 -5.68
CA HIS A 106 6.59 8.98 -6.84
C HIS A 106 7.48 9.03 -8.09
N ARG A 107 8.63 9.70 -8.01
CA ARG A 107 9.58 9.78 -9.13
C ARG A 107 10.10 8.43 -9.57
N THR A 108 10.43 7.56 -8.61
CA THR A 108 10.87 6.19 -8.91
C THR A 108 9.79 5.39 -9.63
N HIS A 109 8.53 5.58 -9.23
CA HIS A 109 7.42 4.91 -9.88
C HIS A 109 7.20 5.40 -11.32
N GLU A 110 7.33 6.71 -11.58
CA GLU A 110 7.29 7.27 -12.93
C GLU A 110 8.39 6.67 -13.82
N LEU A 111 9.62 6.60 -13.32
CA LEU A 111 10.74 5.99 -14.05
C LEU A 111 10.51 4.50 -14.35
N LEU A 112 9.96 3.75 -13.41
CA LEU A 112 9.62 2.33 -13.61
C LEU A 112 8.51 2.15 -14.66
N MET A 113 7.48 3.00 -14.64
CA MET A 113 6.41 2.98 -15.65
C MET A 113 6.96 3.34 -17.02
N LEU A 114 7.81 4.36 -17.11
CA LEU A 114 8.42 4.79 -18.35
C LEU A 114 9.34 3.69 -18.92
N ALA A 115 10.21 3.10 -18.11
CA ALA A 115 11.05 1.98 -18.50
C ALA A 115 10.21 0.81 -19.04
N TRP A 116 9.12 0.48 -18.36
CA TRP A 116 8.20 -0.56 -18.79
C TRP A 116 7.57 -0.29 -20.16
N GLN A 117 7.20 0.96 -20.44
CA GLN A 117 6.59 1.38 -21.70
C GLN A 117 7.61 1.36 -22.84
N VAL A 118 8.82 1.87 -22.59
CA VAL A 118 9.92 1.87 -23.56
C VAL A 118 10.36 0.45 -23.92
N GLU A 119 10.55 -0.43 -22.93
CA GLU A 119 10.95 -1.83 -23.17
C GLU A 119 9.85 -2.68 -23.82
N ARG A 120 8.61 -2.20 -23.82
CA ARG A 120 7.48 -2.80 -24.55
C ARG A 120 7.22 -2.14 -25.90
N GLU A 121 8.12 -1.27 -26.35
CA GLU A 121 8.02 -0.56 -27.64
C GLU A 121 6.71 0.23 -27.78
N GLN A 122 6.17 0.73 -26.66
CA GLN A 122 4.97 1.56 -26.68
C GLN A 122 5.33 2.97 -27.15
N SER A 123 4.58 3.49 -28.12
CA SER A 123 4.71 4.87 -28.61
C SER A 123 4.08 5.91 -27.68
N VAL A 124 3.33 5.46 -26.67
CA VAL A 124 2.59 6.31 -25.74
C VAL A 124 2.94 5.98 -24.29
N ARG A 125 2.89 7.01 -23.45
CA ARG A 125 3.05 6.91 -22.01
C ARG A 125 1.90 7.57 -21.27
N LEU A 126 1.85 7.35 -19.96
CA LEU A 126 0.94 8.11 -19.10
C LEU A 126 1.54 9.50 -18.86
N ALA A 127 0.70 10.53 -18.94
CA ALA A 127 1.07 11.90 -18.61
C ALA A 127 1.69 11.96 -17.20
N PRO A 128 2.75 12.79 -17.00
CA PRO A 128 3.33 12.94 -15.68
C PRO A 128 2.30 13.58 -14.77
N THR A 129 2.18 13.06 -13.55
CA THR A 129 1.19 13.56 -12.59
C THR A 129 1.92 14.24 -11.46
N SER A 130 1.41 15.38 -11.00
CA SER A 130 1.88 15.94 -9.74
C SER A 130 1.73 14.90 -8.63
N ALA A 131 2.79 14.72 -7.83
CA ALA A 131 2.73 13.90 -6.65
C ALA A 131 1.57 14.42 -5.78
N PRO A 132 0.56 13.59 -5.47
CA PRO A 132 -0.54 14.05 -4.62
C PRO A 132 0.03 14.38 -3.24
N SER A 133 -0.56 15.36 -2.55
CA SER A 133 0.01 15.77 -1.27
C SER A 133 -0.19 14.67 -0.22
N GLU A 134 0.88 14.38 0.52
CA GLU A 134 0.88 13.39 1.58
C GLU A 134 -0.21 13.70 2.63
N GLY A 135 -0.41 14.99 2.93
CA GLY A 135 -1.46 15.45 3.84
C GLY A 135 -2.88 15.21 3.33
N LYS A 136 -3.14 15.36 2.02
CA LYS A 136 -4.48 15.06 1.46
C LYS A 136 -4.77 13.57 1.53
N THR A 137 -3.78 12.73 1.26
CA THR A 137 -3.91 11.26 1.37
C THR A 137 -4.26 10.86 2.80
N LEU A 138 -3.55 11.42 3.78
CA LEU A 138 -3.83 11.19 5.20
C LEU A 138 -5.23 11.68 5.60
N ILE A 139 -5.62 12.90 5.20
CA ILE A 139 -6.97 13.44 5.49
C ILE A 139 -8.06 12.52 4.95
N VAL A 140 -7.92 12.05 3.71
CA VAL A 140 -8.89 11.13 3.10
C VAL A 140 -8.94 9.81 3.87
N ALA A 141 -7.79 9.24 4.24
CA ALA A 141 -7.75 8.03 5.05
C ALA A 141 -8.38 8.22 6.45
N VAL A 142 -8.14 9.36 7.09
CA VAL A 142 -8.78 9.72 8.37
C VAL A 142 -10.28 9.84 8.22
N LEU A 143 -10.78 10.58 7.23
CA LEU A 143 -12.21 10.70 6.96
C LEU A 143 -12.84 9.33 6.67
N CYS A 144 -12.22 8.52 5.80
CA CYS A 144 -12.69 7.17 5.54
C CYS A 144 -12.68 6.27 6.79
N THR A 145 -11.75 6.46 7.72
CA THR A 145 -11.74 5.72 8.99
C THR A 145 -12.84 6.21 9.93
N LEU A 146 -13.01 7.53 10.03
CA LEU A 146 -14.03 8.18 10.85
C LEU A 146 -15.45 7.83 10.42
N PHE A 147 -15.71 7.69 9.12
CA PHE A 147 -17.01 7.27 8.58
C PHE A 147 -17.11 5.75 8.39
N GLY A 148 -16.00 5.08 8.06
CA GLY A 148 -15.95 3.64 7.81
C GLY A 148 -16.15 2.81 9.06
N LEU A 149 -15.56 3.19 10.20
CA LEU A 149 -15.79 2.52 11.49
C LEU A 149 -17.27 2.50 11.90
N PRO A 150 -17.98 3.64 11.98
CA PRO A 150 -19.40 3.63 12.29
C PRO A 150 -20.23 2.99 11.17
N GLY A 151 -19.80 3.08 9.90
CA GLY A 151 -20.44 2.36 8.79
C GLY A 151 -20.39 0.84 8.95
N VAL A 152 -19.24 0.29 9.34
CA VAL A 152 -19.11 -1.14 9.70
C VAL A 152 -19.98 -1.46 10.92
N GLY A 153 -20.00 -0.59 11.93
CA GLY A 153 -20.89 -0.74 13.09
C GLY A 153 -22.37 -0.80 12.70
N ALA A 154 -22.83 0.14 11.88
CA ALA A 154 -24.20 0.18 11.38
C ALA A 154 -24.54 -1.06 10.53
N LEU A 155 -23.59 -1.54 9.72
CA LEU A 155 -23.76 -2.76 8.94
C LEU A 155 -23.90 -3.99 9.86
N LEU A 156 -23.12 -4.06 10.94
CA LEU A 156 -23.28 -5.11 11.95
C LEU A 156 -24.66 -5.06 12.62
N VAL A 157 -25.18 -3.86 12.93
CA VAL A 157 -26.50 -3.68 13.54
C VAL A 157 -27.61 -4.09 12.58
N ALA A 158 -27.55 -3.60 11.33
CA ALA A 158 -28.56 -3.87 10.31
C ALA A 158 -28.70 -5.36 9.99
N LEU A 159 -27.64 -6.12 10.23
CA LEU A 159 -27.59 -7.56 9.99
C LEU A 159 -27.96 -8.40 11.23
N ASP A 160 -28.34 -7.75 12.33
CA ASP A 160 -28.59 -8.38 13.64
C ASP A 160 -27.37 -9.19 14.15
N TRP A 161 -26.17 -8.75 13.76
CA TRP A 161 -24.89 -9.38 14.15
C TRP A 161 -24.25 -8.67 15.34
N THR A 162 -24.90 -7.63 15.88
CA THR A 162 -24.48 -6.89 17.07
C THR A 162 -24.97 -7.54 18.34
N ASN A 163 -24.40 -8.68 18.69
CA ASN A 163 -24.20 -8.95 20.11
C ASN A 163 -22.76 -8.57 20.42
N LEU A 164 -22.55 -7.32 20.84
CA LEU A 164 -21.29 -6.91 21.48
C LEU A 164 -20.93 -7.89 22.60
N GLU A 165 -21.94 -8.44 23.27
CA GLU A 165 -21.79 -9.54 24.22
C GLU A 165 -21.13 -10.78 23.60
N GLN A 166 -21.44 -11.18 22.37
CA GLN A 166 -20.77 -12.29 21.68
C GLN A 166 -19.31 -11.97 21.30
N ILE A 167 -19.03 -10.70 20.97
CA ILE A 167 -17.66 -10.21 20.71
C ILE A 167 -16.82 -10.29 21.99
N TRP A 168 -17.38 -9.86 23.13
CA TRP A 168 -16.70 -9.86 24.44
C TRP A 168 -16.71 -11.21 25.14
N ALA A 169 -17.69 -12.06 24.88
CA ALA A 169 -17.76 -13.43 25.41
C ALA A 169 -16.60 -14.30 24.92
N ASN A 170 -16.05 -13.99 23.74
CA ASN A 170 -14.86 -14.66 23.24
C ASN A 170 -13.60 -13.99 23.79
N TYR A 171 -13.13 -14.42 24.96
CA TYR A 171 -11.95 -13.88 25.65
C TYR A 171 -10.70 -13.73 24.75
N TYR A 172 -10.54 -14.59 23.75
CA TYR A 172 -9.37 -14.57 22.87
C TYR A 172 -9.40 -13.47 21.80
N LEU A 173 -10.59 -13.00 21.41
CA LEU A 173 -10.72 -11.91 20.43
C LEU A 173 -10.11 -10.58 20.91
N PRO A 174 -10.48 -10.02 22.09
CA PRO A 174 -9.87 -8.80 22.58
C PRO A 174 -8.39 -8.99 22.92
N LEU A 175 -7.99 -10.16 23.41
CA LEU A 175 -6.58 -10.45 23.72
C LEU A 175 -5.70 -10.45 22.46
N LEU A 176 -6.13 -11.13 21.38
CA LEU A 176 -5.39 -11.14 20.12
C LEU A 176 -5.41 -9.78 19.43
N THR A 177 -6.53 -9.07 19.51
CA THR A 177 -6.64 -7.70 19.00
C THR A 177 -5.68 -6.77 19.74
N LEU A 178 -5.62 -6.85 21.07
CA LEU A 178 -4.69 -6.08 21.89
C LEU A 178 -3.24 -6.44 21.57
N GLY A 179 -2.91 -7.72 21.47
CA GLY A 179 -1.58 -8.19 21.09
C GLY A 179 -1.15 -7.67 19.71
N TYR A 180 -2.05 -7.72 18.73
CA TYR A 180 -1.83 -7.15 17.40
C TYR A 180 -1.61 -5.64 17.44
N VAL A 181 -2.41 -4.91 18.24
CA VAL A 181 -2.28 -3.47 18.43
C VAL A 181 -0.92 -3.14 19.04
N VAL A 182 -0.57 -3.74 20.19
CA VAL A 182 0.71 -3.49 20.87
C VAL A 182 1.89 -3.79 19.96
N TRP A 183 1.88 -4.94 19.28
CA TRP A 183 2.93 -5.31 18.33
C TRP A 183 3.11 -4.27 17.22
N THR A 184 2.00 -3.85 16.60
CA THR A 184 2.03 -2.85 15.52
C THR A 184 2.54 -1.51 16.03
N LEU A 185 2.07 -1.06 17.19
CA LEU A 185 2.55 0.18 17.82
C LEU A 185 4.06 0.12 18.07
N VAL A 186 4.56 -0.93 18.73
CA VAL A 186 5.99 -1.10 19.02
C VAL A 186 6.82 -1.09 17.75
N ARG A 187 6.43 -1.87 16.74
CA ARG A 187 7.10 -1.93 15.44
C ARG A 187 7.14 -0.55 14.77
N ASP A 188 6.02 0.14 14.73
CA ASP A 188 5.86 1.40 14.01
C ASP A 188 6.60 2.55 14.71
N PHE A 189 6.60 2.59 16.05
CA PHE A 189 7.41 3.53 16.83
C PHE A 189 8.91 3.25 16.68
N ALA A 190 9.32 1.98 16.63
CA ALA A 190 10.71 1.62 16.38
C ALA A 190 11.16 2.09 14.98
N ASP A 191 10.32 1.90 13.95
CA ASP A 191 10.58 2.37 12.59
C ASP A 191 10.67 3.91 12.53
N ILE A 192 9.79 4.65 13.21
CA ILE A 192 9.85 6.12 13.30
C ILE A 192 11.17 6.56 13.94
N ARG A 193 11.52 6.02 15.10
CA ARG A 193 12.75 6.37 15.83
C ARG A 193 13.99 6.04 14.99
N TYR A 194 14.00 4.88 14.35
CA TYR A 194 15.07 4.48 13.46
C TYR A 194 15.24 5.46 12.29
N VAL A 195 14.15 5.90 11.64
CA VAL A 195 14.26 6.86 10.53
C VAL A 195 14.70 8.24 11.01
N MET A 196 14.15 8.72 12.12
CA MET A 196 14.49 10.03 12.68
C MET A 196 15.95 10.13 13.14
N GLY A 197 16.57 9.01 13.51
CA GLY A 197 18.00 8.94 13.83
C GLY A 197 18.93 9.06 12.62
N ALA A 198 18.41 9.17 11.39
CA ALA A 198 19.20 9.28 10.17
C ALA A 198 18.90 10.56 9.38
N ASN A 199 19.87 10.98 8.58
CA ASN A 199 19.74 12.16 7.71
C ASN A 199 18.57 12.00 6.73
N VAL A 200 17.85 13.09 6.47
CA VAL A 200 16.73 13.13 5.53
C VAL A 200 17.18 12.60 4.16
N GLY A 201 16.41 11.65 3.60
CA GLY A 201 16.68 11.05 2.30
C GLY A 201 17.56 9.81 2.30
N THR A 202 18.24 9.51 3.41
CA THR A 202 18.98 8.24 3.57
C THR A 202 18.04 7.07 3.90
N ARG A 203 17.03 7.33 4.72
CA ARG A 203 15.99 6.37 5.11
C ARG A 203 14.62 6.88 4.68
N SER A 204 13.78 5.94 4.30
CA SER A 204 12.43 6.19 3.82
C SER A 204 11.41 5.95 4.91
N LEU A 205 10.47 6.88 5.06
CA LEU A 205 9.29 6.74 5.89
C LEU A 205 8.07 7.09 5.04
N CYS A 206 7.15 6.15 4.89
CA CYS A 206 5.98 6.31 4.04
C CYS A 206 4.70 6.04 4.82
N LEU A 207 3.57 6.52 4.30
CA LEU A 207 2.26 6.40 4.95
C LEU A 207 1.68 5.01 4.69
N GLU A 208 1.22 4.30 5.71
CA GLU A 208 0.61 2.97 5.56
C GLU A 208 -0.92 3.00 5.44
N SER A 209 -1.53 4.18 5.55
CA SER A 209 -2.98 4.42 5.64
C SER A 209 -3.77 4.04 4.39
N ASP A 210 -3.13 3.88 3.23
CA ASP A 210 -3.84 3.51 1.99
C ASP A 210 -4.52 2.13 2.13
N GLY A 211 -3.94 1.24 2.93
CA GLY A 211 -4.54 -0.07 3.17
C GLY A 211 -5.89 0.01 3.87
N ALA A 212 -6.14 1.08 4.63
CA ALA A 212 -7.42 1.32 5.28
C ALA A 212 -8.51 1.67 4.26
N LEU A 213 -8.15 2.49 3.25
CA LEU A 213 -9.07 2.86 2.16
C LEU A 213 -9.54 1.62 1.40
N ASP A 214 -8.62 0.73 1.04
CA ASP A 214 -8.94 -0.52 0.35
C ASP A 214 -9.88 -1.39 1.20
N ILE A 215 -9.61 -1.53 2.50
CA ILE A 215 -10.47 -2.31 3.39
C ILE A 215 -11.87 -1.70 3.49
N TYR A 216 -12.00 -0.41 3.79
CA TYR A 216 -13.32 0.21 3.98
C TYR A 216 -14.12 0.25 2.68
N ALA A 217 -13.48 0.53 1.55
CA ALA A 217 -14.15 0.53 0.25
C ALA A 217 -14.63 -0.89 -0.14
N LEU A 218 -13.77 -1.90 -0.01
CA LEU A 218 -14.15 -3.28 -0.30
C LEU A 218 -15.21 -3.78 0.68
N ALA A 219 -15.09 -3.48 1.98
CA ALA A 219 -16.07 -3.85 2.98
C ALA A 219 -17.43 -3.21 2.72
N ALA A 220 -17.49 -1.96 2.26
CA ALA A 220 -18.74 -1.31 1.89
C ALA A 220 -19.37 -1.96 0.64
N VAL A 221 -18.58 -2.15 -0.43
CA VAL A 221 -19.06 -2.75 -1.68
C VAL A 221 -19.54 -4.18 -1.46
N PHE A 222 -18.70 -5.03 -0.86
CA PHE A 222 -19.08 -6.41 -0.57
C PHE A 222 -20.13 -6.52 0.53
N GLY A 223 -20.15 -5.59 1.49
CA GLY A 223 -21.20 -5.53 2.50
C GLY A 223 -22.57 -5.48 1.84
N VAL A 224 -22.78 -4.54 0.90
CA VAL A 224 -24.02 -4.42 0.13
C VAL A 224 -24.30 -5.66 -0.72
N LEU A 225 -23.29 -6.18 -1.44
CA LEU A 225 -23.46 -7.34 -2.31
C LEU A 225 -23.75 -8.65 -1.56
N MET A 226 -23.27 -8.78 -0.33
CA MET A 226 -23.41 -9.98 0.49
C MET A 226 -24.66 -9.94 1.39
N LEU A 227 -25.38 -8.81 1.48
CA LEU A 227 -26.65 -8.70 2.24
C LEU A 227 -27.64 -9.83 1.92
N PRO A 228 -27.88 -10.23 0.64
CA PRO A 228 -28.84 -11.29 0.31
C PRO A 228 -28.43 -12.68 0.81
N LEU A 229 -27.15 -12.88 1.15
CA LEU A 229 -26.61 -14.16 1.60
C LEU A 229 -26.68 -14.35 3.12
N GLY A 230 -27.21 -13.37 3.85
CA GLY A 230 -27.41 -13.44 5.31
C GLY A 230 -26.13 -13.79 6.07
N ALA A 231 -26.24 -14.68 7.06
CA ALA A 231 -25.14 -15.07 7.95
C ALA A 231 -23.94 -15.71 7.23
N VAL A 232 -24.15 -16.37 6.08
CA VAL A 232 -23.05 -16.94 5.30
C VAL A 232 -22.25 -15.82 4.62
N GLY A 233 -22.95 -14.84 4.05
CA GLY A 233 -22.33 -13.63 3.48
C GLY A 233 -21.49 -12.87 4.51
N ALA A 234 -21.99 -12.80 5.75
CA ALA A 234 -21.28 -12.26 6.92
C ALA A 234 -19.88 -12.79 7.09
N LEU A 235 -19.79 -14.12 7.07
CA LEU A 235 -18.61 -14.86 7.45
C LEU A 235 -17.60 -14.80 6.31
N VAL A 236 -18.08 -14.85 5.07
CA VAL A 236 -17.26 -14.79 3.85
C VAL A 236 -16.69 -13.40 3.59
N LEU A 237 -17.43 -12.33 3.94
CA LEU A 237 -17.07 -10.93 3.66
C LEU A 237 -15.65 -10.54 4.13
N PRO A 238 -15.24 -10.74 5.40
CA PRO A 238 -13.87 -10.43 5.85
C PRO A 238 -12.79 -11.14 5.03
N PHE A 239 -13.02 -12.41 4.67
CA PHE A 239 -12.06 -13.19 3.89
C PHE A 239 -11.95 -12.68 2.46
N LEU A 240 -13.06 -12.36 1.80
CA LEU A 240 -13.05 -11.79 0.45
C LEU A 240 -12.29 -10.47 0.39
N VAL A 241 -12.58 -9.56 1.32
CA VAL A 241 -11.88 -8.26 1.44
C VAL A 241 -10.37 -8.50 1.59
N GLN A 242 -9.99 -9.39 2.50
CA GLN A 242 -8.58 -9.63 2.79
C GLN A 242 -7.85 -10.39 1.68
N LEU A 243 -8.51 -11.34 1.01
CA LEU A 243 -7.96 -12.07 -0.13
C LEU A 243 -7.72 -11.14 -1.32
N LEU A 244 -8.66 -10.25 -1.63
CA LEU A 244 -8.48 -9.27 -2.71
C LEU A 244 -7.36 -8.29 -2.39
N ARG A 245 -7.27 -7.83 -1.15
CA ARG A 245 -6.15 -7.01 -0.67
C ARG A 245 -4.81 -7.74 -0.81
N LEU A 246 -4.76 -9.01 -0.40
CA LEU A 246 -3.56 -9.84 -0.53
C LEU A 246 -3.19 -10.03 -2.01
N ALA A 247 -4.15 -10.36 -2.87
CA ALA A 247 -3.95 -10.52 -4.30
C ALA A 247 -3.39 -9.24 -4.94
N TRP A 248 -3.94 -8.08 -4.58
CA TRP A 248 -3.43 -6.78 -5.02
C TRP A 248 -1.99 -6.53 -4.55
N CYS A 249 -1.67 -6.80 -3.28
CA CYS A 249 -0.32 -6.63 -2.73
C CYS A 249 0.70 -7.55 -3.42
N VAL A 250 0.33 -8.82 -3.65
CA VAL A 250 1.16 -9.81 -4.33
C VAL A 250 1.37 -9.43 -5.78
N TRP A 251 0.30 -9.08 -6.51
CA TRP A 251 0.39 -8.60 -7.88
C TRP A 251 1.33 -7.38 -7.97
N ARG A 252 1.19 -6.42 -7.05
CA ARG A 252 2.03 -5.23 -7.03
C ARG A 252 3.50 -5.56 -6.78
N TYR A 253 3.77 -6.48 -5.87
CA TYR A 253 5.12 -6.98 -5.60
C TYR A 253 5.73 -7.62 -6.86
N VAL A 254 4.98 -8.49 -7.55
CA VAL A 254 5.40 -9.13 -8.79
C VAL A 254 5.66 -8.10 -9.89
N TRP A 255 4.72 -7.16 -10.09
CA TRP A 255 4.86 -6.09 -11.07
C TRP A 255 6.12 -5.24 -10.82
N LEU A 256 6.37 -4.85 -9.56
CA LEU A 256 7.58 -4.08 -9.19
C LEU A 256 8.86 -4.86 -9.49
N ARG A 257 8.88 -6.18 -9.29
CA ARG A 257 10.04 -7.02 -9.64
C ARG A 257 10.31 -7.01 -11.13
N GLN A 258 9.26 -7.14 -11.95
CA GLN A 258 9.39 -7.15 -13.40
C GLN A 258 9.80 -5.76 -13.93
N ALA A 259 9.16 -4.68 -13.46
CA ALA A 259 9.50 -3.31 -13.86
C ALA A 259 10.93 -2.93 -13.46
N ARG A 260 11.39 -3.37 -12.29
CA ARG A 260 12.79 -3.19 -11.87
C ARG A 260 13.76 -3.88 -12.84
N HIS A 261 13.45 -5.11 -13.25
CA HIS A 261 14.29 -5.85 -14.18
C HIS A 261 14.42 -5.11 -15.53
N MET A 262 13.32 -4.59 -16.07
CA MET A 262 13.32 -3.77 -17.28
C MET A 262 14.18 -2.51 -17.13
N LEU A 263 14.01 -1.76 -16.03
CA LEU A 263 14.83 -0.59 -15.75
C LEU A 263 16.32 -0.94 -15.63
N SER A 264 16.67 -2.07 -14.98
CA SER A 264 18.05 -2.51 -14.84
C SER A 264 18.71 -2.84 -16.19
N ARG A 265 17.96 -3.48 -17.09
CA ARG A 265 18.43 -3.79 -18.45
C ARG A 265 18.73 -2.50 -19.21
N ARG A 266 17.83 -1.52 -19.15
CA ARG A 266 18.01 -0.23 -19.82
C ARG A 266 19.23 0.54 -19.32
N VAL A 267 19.40 0.63 -18.00
CA VAL A 267 20.56 1.30 -17.39
C VAL A 267 21.87 0.63 -17.83
N HIS A 268 21.90 -0.70 -17.92
CA HIS A 268 23.08 -1.43 -18.38
C HIS A 268 23.39 -1.19 -19.87
N LEU A 269 22.36 -1.17 -20.72
CA LEU A 269 22.51 -0.86 -22.15
C LEU A 269 23.04 0.57 -22.36
N HIS A 270 22.53 1.54 -21.59
CA HIS A 270 23.03 2.91 -21.67
C HIS A 270 24.51 3.01 -21.25
N GLN A 271 24.88 2.40 -20.13
CA GLN A 271 26.27 2.40 -19.66
C GLN A 271 27.24 1.76 -20.65
N THR A 272 26.85 0.65 -21.29
CA THR A 272 27.68 -0.02 -22.31
C THR A 272 27.79 0.79 -23.59
N ALA A 273 26.70 1.44 -24.02
CA ALA A 273 26.74 2.35 -25.16
C ALA A 273 27.65 3.57 -24.90
N SER A 274 27.55 4.19 -23.73
CA SER A 274 28.43 5.30 -23.33
C SER A 274 29.90 4.87 -23.27
N ALA A 275 30.19 3.68 -22.73
CA ALA A 275 31.55 3.16 -22.67
C ALA A 275 32.15 2.92 -24.08
N ARG A 276 31.37 2.36 -25.01
CA ARG A 276 31.80 2.18 -26.40
C ARG A 276 32.02 3.50 -27.13
N ALA A 277 31.15 4.48 -26.92
CA ALA A 277 31.30 5.81 -27.53
C ALA A 277 32.57 6.53 -27.04
N LEU A 278 32.93 6.37 -25.76
CA LEU A 278 34.17 6.92 -25.21
C LEU A 278 35.41 6.19 -25.74
N ALA A 279 35.35 4.86 -25.91
CA ALA A 279 36.45 4.09 -26.48
C ALA A 279 36.73 4.46 -27.95
N GLY A 280 35.68 4.56 -28.77
CA GLY A 280 35.83 4.94 -30.19
C GLY A 280 36.17 6.41 -30.44
N ALA A 281 36.09 7.27 -29.42
CA ALA A 281 36.55 8.66 -29.51
C ALA A 281 38.03 8.83 -29.12
N ALA A 282 38.67 7.78 -28.60
CA ALA A 282 40.08 7.77 -28.21
C ALA A 282 41.02 7.28 -29.34
N ASP A 283 40.45 6.73 -30.41
CA ASP A 283 41.13 6.28 -31.64
C ASP A 283 41.09 7.38 -32.71
#